data_AF-A0A0K9F9W5-F1
#
_entry.id   AF-A0A0K9F9W5-F1
#
_cell.length_a   1.000
_cell.length_b   1.000
_cell.length_c   1.000
_cell.angle_alpha   90.00
_cell.angle_beta   90.00
_cell.angle_gamma   90.00
#
_symmetry.space_group_name_H-M   'P 1'
#
loop_
_entity.id
_entity.type
_entity.pdbx_description
1 polymer ?
#
loop_
_entity_poly.entity_id
_entity_poly.type
_entity_poly.pdbx_seq_one_letter_code
_entity_poly.pdbx_strand_id
1 'polypeptide(L)'
;MKRILYPSLVVMFLISIFLNSSISAKSQTSENVGNSSNIENKDEGKVVFSYKRDFKALANFFNLTENEYFQMRGDKSMIEIAEIQGINKDDLFYYLVSKNYDALESAYNKGQVDLHFVMDYVLYLKQDVEQEMQAKRDIDLQYED
;
A
#
# COMPACT_ATOMS: atom_id res chain seq x y z
N MET A 1 -28.75 41.71 25.37
CA MET A 1 -27.40 42.17 25.81
C MET A 1 -26.43 41.01 25.75
N LYS A 2 -25.14 41.34 25.61
CA LYS A 2 -24.04 40.59 24.99
C LYS A 2 -23.85 39.12 25.45
N ARG A 3 -23.66 38.28 24.43
CA ARG A 3 -23.07 36.93 24.46
C ARG A 3 -21.65 37.00 25.00
N ILE A 4 -21.31 36.13 25.93
CA ILE A 4 -19.95 35.97 26.42
C ILE A 4 -19.30 34.86 25.59
N LEU A 5 -18.46 35.27 24.65
CA LEU A 5 -17.41 34.45 24.06
C LEU A 5 -16.35 34.20 25.13
N TYR A 6 -16.01 32.93 25.39
CA TYR A 6 -14.67 32.59 25.84
C TYR A 6 -14.03 31.65 24.81
N PRO A 7 -12.99 32.11 24.10
CA PRO A 7 -12.37 31.40 23.00
C PRO A 7 -11.27 30.44 23.49
N SER A 8 -11.21 29.26 22.86
CA SER A 8 -9.99 28.70 22.26
C SER A 8 -8.64 28.98 22.94
N LEU A 9 -8.41 28.46 24.15
CA LEU A 9 -7.07 28.53 24.79
C LEU A 9 -6.72 27.31 25.68
N VAL A 10 -7.20 26.11 25.33
CA VAL A 10 -6.87 24.86 26.07
C VAL A 10 -6.23 23.79 25.17
N VAL A 11 -6.02 24.07 23.87
CA VAL A 11 -5.55 23.05 22.89
C VAL A 11 -4.04 23.12 22.60
N MET A 12 -3.26 23.93 23.32
CA MET A 12 -1.83 24.16 23.01
C MET A 12 -0.88 23.89 24.19
N PHE A 13 -0.89 22.71 24.80
CA PHE A 13 0.16 22.35 25.79
C PHE A 13 0.46 20.86 25.99
N LEU A 14 0.33 20.00 24.96
CA LEU A 14 0.70 18.57 25.06
C LEU A 14 1.64 18.08 23.94
N ILE A 15 2.43 18.97 23.34
CA ILE A 15 3.52 18.62 22.43
C ILE A 15 4.80 19.28 22.94
N SER A 16 5.45 18.68 23.94
CA SER A 16 6.85 18.92 24.35
C SER A 16 7.15 18.01 25.55
N ILE A 17 8.36 17.43 25.60
CA ILE A 17 8.85 16.39 26.54
C ILE A 17 8.50 15.00 25.98
N PHE A 18 9.34 14.35 25.15
CA PHE A 18 10.66 13.84 25.49
C PHE A 18 11.63 13.92 24.29
N LEU A 19 12.44 14.97 24.24
CA LEU A 19 13.80 14.88 23.69
C LEU A 19 14.77 15.13 24.85
N ASN A 20 15.90 14.43 24.81
CA ASN A 20 17.07 14.50 25.70
C ASN A 20 17.02 13.77 27.05
N SER A 21 17.68 12.61 27.08
CA SER A 21 18.94 12.41 27.83
C SER A 21 19.41 10.97 27.59
N SER A 22 20.52 10.71 26.91
CA SER A 22 21.83 10.65 27.57
C SER A 22 22.98 10.75 26.56
N ILE A 23 23.67 11.88 26.55
CA ILE A 23 25.06 11.98 26.09
C ILE A 23 25.91 11.63 27.30
N SER A 24 26.64 10.51 27.25
CA SER A 24 27.70 10.19 28.19
C SER A 24 29.06 10.30 27.48
N ALA A 25 30.02 10.90 28.19
CA ALA A 25 31.26 11.44 27.68
C ALA A 25 32.35 10.39 27.35
N LYS A 26 33.32 10.85 26.57
CA LYS A 26 34.47 10.20 25.90
C LYS A 26 35.66 9.92 26.83
N SER A 27 36.38 8.80 26.63
CA SER A 27 37.85 8.72 26.76
C SER A 27 38.46 7.52 25.99
N GLN A 28 39.56 7.78 25.28
CA GLN A 28 40.44 6.88 24.50
C GLN A 28 41.20 5.91 25.44
N THR A 29 41.81 4.76 25.09
CA THR A 29 42.51 4.29 23.87
C THR A 29 42.81 2.78 23.98
N SER A 30 42.96 2.11 22.84
CA SER A 30 43.79 0.92 22.54
C SER A 30 43.45 -0.43 23.20
N GLU A 31 42.91 -1.38 22.45
CA GLU A 31 43.68 -2.44 21.79
C GLU A 31 42.74 -3.37 20.99
N ASN A 32 43.32 -4.03 20.01
CA ASN A 32 42.70 -4.64 18.84
C ASN A 32 42.07 -6.01 19.17
N VAL A 33 40.75 -6.17 19.06
CA VAL A 33 40.12 -7.48 18.81
C VAL A 33 38.96 -7.25 17.86
N GLY A 34 39.03 -7.92 16.71
CA GLY A 34 38.07 -7.80 15.63
C GLY A 34 36.64 -8.03 16.11
N ASN A 35 35.75 -7.18 15.63
CA ASN A 35 34.48 -7.59 15.08
C ASN A 35 34.03 -6.49 14.15
N SER A 36 34.46 -6.63 12.89
CA SER A 36 33.61 -6.28 11.76
C SER A 36 32.28 -6.94 12.06
N SER A 37 31.30 -6.18 12.56
CA SER A 37 29.92 -6.66 12.52
C SER A 37 29.63 -6.79 11.04
N ASN A 38 29.77 -8.03 10.58
CA ASN A 38 29.25 -8.49 9.31
C ASN A 38 27.88 -7.86 9.17
N ILE A 39 27.78 -6.81 8.37
CA ILE A 39 26.65 -6.76 7.46
C ILE A 39 26.92 -7.98 6.60
N GLU A 40 26.41 -9.12 7.06
CA GLU A 40 26.19 -10.24 6.18
C GLU A 40 25.30 -9.62 5.11
N ASN A 41 25.93 -9.25 3.99
CA ASN A 41 25.28 -9.33 2.70
C ASN A 41 24.97 -10.82 2.55
N LYS A 42 23.94 -11.28 3.28
CA LYS A 42 23.11 -12.33 2.76
C LYS A 42 22.65 -11.76 1.44
N ASP A 43 22.93 -12.47 0.37
CA ASP A 43 22.24 -12.29 -0.90
C ASP A 43 20.76 -12.59 -0.64
N GLU A 44 20.09 -11.69 0.08
CA GLU A 44 18.67 -11.77 0.41
C GLU A 44 17.98 -11.44 -0.91
N GLY A 45 17.50 -12.50 -1.57
CA GLY A 45 16.81 -12.39 -2.84
C GLY A 45 15.82 -11.24 -2.83
N LYS A 46 15.79 -10.49 -3.94
CA LYS A 46 14.91 -9.34 -4.18
C LYS A 46 13.57 -9.51 -3.47
N VAL A 47 13.23 -8.61 -2.56
CA VAL A 47 11.91 -8.52 -1.93
C VAL A 47 10.84 -8.52 -3.05
N VAL A 48 10.06 -9.60 -3.13
CA VAL A 48 8.93 -9.70 -4.07
C VAL A 48 7.65 -9.41 -3.30
N PHE A 49 7.27 -8.13 -3.24
CA PHE A 49 5.90 -7.78 -2.89
C PHE A 49 4.96 -8.35 -3.96
N SER A 50 4.03 -9.20 -3.55
CA SER A 50 3.00 -9.75 -4.43
C SER A 50 1.63 -9.40 -3.88
N TYR A 51 0.93 -8.50 -4.58
CA TYR A 51 -0.45 -8.19 -4.27
C TYR A 51 -1.35 -9.31 -4.79
N LYS A 52 -1.84 -10.15 -3.85
CA LYS A 52 -2.88 -11.14 -4.16
C LYS A 52 -4.26 -10.48 -4.07
N ARG A 53 -4.90 -10.32 -5.22
CA ARG A 53 -6.26 -9.78 -5.33
C ARG A 53 -7.28 -10.70 -4.68
N ASP A 54 -8.18 -10.12 -3.91
CA ASP A 54 -9.40 -10.78 -3.46
C ASP A 54 -10.47 -10.63 -4.55
N PHE A 55 -10.56 -11.62 -5.43
CA PHE A 55 -11.51 -11.63 -6.54
C PHE A 55 -12.97 -11.70 -6.08
N LYS A 56 -13.23 -12.31 -4.92
CA LYS A 56 -14.58 -12.35 -4.35
C LYS A 56 -15.01 -10.95 -3.91
N ALA A 57 -14.13 -10.22 -3.20
CA ALA A 57 -14.42 -8.84 -2.82
C ALA A 57 -14.58 -7.91 -4.03
N LEU A 58 -13.74 -8.08 -5.07
CA LEU A 58 -13.87 -7.31 -6.31
C LEU A 58 -15.16 -7.62 -7.06
N ALA A 59 -15.56 -8.89 -7.17
CA ALA A 59 -16.83 -9.25 -7.79
C ALA A 59 -18.02 -8.65 -7.03
N ASN A 60 -17.98 -8.72 -5.69
CA ASN A 60 -18.99 -8.09 -4.85
C ASN A 60 -19.06 -6.57 -5.04
N PHE A 61 -17.92 -5.90 -5.25
CA PHE A 61 -17.89 -4.46 -5.59
C PHE A 61 -18.68 -4.17 -6.88
N PHE A 62 -18.64 -5.08 -7.86
CA PHE A 62 -19.44 -5.01 -9.09
C PHE A 62 -20.90 -5.48 -8.92
N ASN A 63 -21.34 -5.85 -7.72
CA ASN A 63 -22.63 -6.52 -7.48
C ASN A 63 -22.78 -7.84 -8.28
N LEU A 64 -21.68 -8.56 -8.45
CA LEU A 64 -21.62 -9.83 -9.17
C LEU A 64 -21.13 -10.95 -8.24
N THR A 65 -21.48 -12.18 -8.59
CA THR A 65 -20.74 -13.35 -8.10
C THR A 65 -19.35 -13.42 -8.77
N GLU A 66 -18.42 -14.11 -8.12
CA GLU A 66 -17.07 -14.30 -8.67
C GLU A 66 -17.09 -14.98 -10.06
N ASN A 67 -18.01 -15.93 -10.27
CA ASN A 67 -18.19 -16.59 -11.56
C ASN A 67 -18.71 -15.64 -12.64
N GLU A 68 -19.72 -14.81 -12.35
CA GLU A 68 -20.24 -13.81 -13.30
C GLU A 68 -19.16 -12.78 -13.65
N TYR A 69 -18.41 -12.31 -12.65
CA TYR A 69 -17.29 -11.40 -12.88
C TYR A 69 -16.27 -12.00 -13.84
N PHE A 70 -15.85 -13.25 -13.63
CA PHE A 70 -14.87 -13.89 -14.53
C PHE A 70 -15.41 -14.16 -15.93
N GLN A 71 -16.70 -14.49 -16.06
CA GLN A 71 -17.35 -14.63 -17.36
C GLN A 71 -17.32 -13.31 -18.13
N MET A 72 -17.66 -12.19 -17.50
CA MET A 72 -17.58 -10.87 -18.13
C MET A 72 -16.15 -10.44 -18.44
N ARG A 73 -15.18 -10.77 -17.58
CA ARG A 73 -13.76 -10.47 -17.82
C ARG A 73 -13.18 -11.19 -19.04
N GLY A 74 -13.85 -12.20 -19.57
CA GLY A 74 -13.43 -12.92 -20.78
C GLY A 74 -13.36 -12.02 -22.01
N ASP A 75 -14.25 -11.03 -22.14
CA ASP A 75 -14.30 -10.11 -23.29
C ASP A 75 -14.36 -8.62 -22.89
N LYS A 76 -14.48 -8.31 -21.60
CA LYS A 76 -14.65 -6.94 -21.06
C LYS A 76 -13.54 -6.51 -20.12
N SER A 77 -13.17 -5.25 -20.26
CA SER A 77 -12.39 -4.47 -19.30
C SER A 77 -13.18 -4.26 -18.01
N MET A 78 -12.52 -3.91 -16.90
CA MET A 78 -13.23 -3.59 -15.65
C MET A 78 -14.05 -2.31 -15.81
N ILE A 79 -13.63 -1.39 -16.69
CA ILE A 79 -14.38 -0.19 -17.04
C ILE A 79 -15.69 -0.54 -17.74
N GLU A 80 -15.65 -1.41 -18.75
CA GLU A 80 -16.88 -1.88 -19.44
C GLU A 80 -17.82 -2.62 -18.46
N ILE A 81 -17.27 -3.40 -17.52
CA ILE A 81 -18.09 -4.03 -16.46
C ILE A 81 -18.69 -2.99 -15.52
N ALA A 82 -17.92 -1.98 -15.09
CA ALA A 82 -18.39 -0.90 -14.23
C ALA A 82 -19.56 -0.14 -14.89
N GLU A 83 -19.43 0.19 -16.17
CA GLU A 83 -20.47 0.88 -16.95
C GLU A 83 -21.77 0.07 -16.99
N ILE A 84 -21.69 -1.24 -17.26
CA ILE A 84 -22.86 -2.14 -17.24
C ILE A 84 -23.54 -2.18 -15.86
N GLN A 85 -22.75 -2.14 -14.79
CA GLN A 85 -23.23 -2.19 -13.41
C GLN A 85 -23.62 -0.81 -12.84
N GLY A 86 -23.52 0.26 -13.64
CA GLY A 86 -23.81 1.62 -13.19
C GLY A 86 -22.83 2.17 -12.15
N ILE A 87 -21.60 1.64 -12.12
CA ILE A 87 -20.52 2.06 -11.22
C ILE A 87 -19.68 3.13 -11.91
N ASN A 88 -19.39 4.23 -11.21
CA ASN A 88 -18.53 5.28 -11.73
C ASN A 88 -17.09 4.77 -11.90
N LYS A 89 -16.42 5.15 -12.98
CA LYS A 89 -15.00 4.85 -13.23
C LYS A 89 -14.09 5.30 -12.07
N ASP A 90 -14.37 6.45 -11.49
CA ASP A 90 -13.59 6.99 -10.37
C ASP A 90 -13.77 6.14 -9.10
N ASP A 91 -14.99 5.65 -8.84
CA ASP A 91 -15.25 4.75 -7.71
C ASP A 91 -14.50 3.42 -7.87
N LEU A 92 -14.47 2.87 -9.09
CA LEU A 92 -13.66 1.69 -9.41
C LEU A 92 -12.17 1.96 -9.19
N PHE A 93 -11.66 3.10 -9.66
CA PHE A 93 -10.27 3.50 -9.46
C PHE A 93 -9.93 3.60 -7.96
N TYR A 94 -10.73 4.31 -7.18
CA TYR A 94 -10.50 4.48 -5.75
C TYR A 94 -10.57 3.15 -4.99
N TYR A 95 -11.51 2.28 -5.35
CA TYR A 95 -11.59 0.93 -4.79
C TYR A 95 -10.30 0.14 -5.02
N LEU A 96 -9.80 0.11 -6.27
CA LEU A 96 -8.59 -0.66 -6.60
C LEU A 96 -7.34 -0.07 -5.93
N VAL A 97 -7.20 1.25 -5.94
CA VAL A 97 -6.10 1.95 -5.26
C VAL A 97 -6.11 1.65 -3.76
N SER A 98 -7.28 1.69 -3.11
CA SER A 98 -7.37 1.42 -1.67
C SER A 98 -6.92 0.00 -1.34
N LYS A 99 -7.27 -1.00 -2.16
CA LYS A 99 -6.84 -2.39 -1.93
C LYS A 99 -5.35 -2.61 -2.11
N ASN A 100 -4.70 -1.86 -3.01
CA ASN A 100 -3.25 -1.87 -3.12
C ASN A 100 -2.59 -1.23 -1.89
N TYR A 101 -3.14 -0.12 -1.38
CA TYR A 101 -2.65 0.50 -0.15
C TYR A 101 -2.82 -0.40 1.07
N ASP A 102 -3.97 -1.04 1.27
CA ASP A 102 -4.21 -1.98 2.38
C ASP A 102 -3.16 -3.10 2.39
N ALA A 103 -2.82 -3.64 1.21
CA ALA A 103 -1.82 -4.68 1.06
C ALA A 103 -0.39 -4.16 1.34
N LEU A 104 -0.08 -2.96 0.84
CA LEU A 104 1.22 -2.33 1.02
C LEU A 104 1.47 -1.95 2.49
N GLU A 105 0.48 -1.39 3.17
CA GLU A 105 0.52 -1.08 4.60
C GLU A 105 0.75 -2.36 5.41
N SER A 106 0.00 -3.44 5.12
CA SER A 106 0.21 -4.73 5.77
C SER A 106 1.64 -5.25 5.57
N ALA A 107 2.18 -5.16 4.36
CA ALA A 107 3.54 -5.61 4.06
C ALA A 107 4.60 -4.78 4.80
N TYR A 108 4.43 -3.46 4.83
CA TYR A 108 5.31 -2.54 5.56
C TYR A 108 5.30 -2.83 7.06
N ASN A 109 4.10 -2.96 7.66
CA ASN A 109 3.93 -3.24 9.09
C ASN A 109 4.50 -4.62 9.50
N LYS A 110 4.58 -5.57 8.56
CA LYS A 110 5.22 -6.89 8.76
C LYS A 110 6.73 -6.87 8.51
N GLY A 111 7.32 -5.74 8.13
CA GLY A 111 8.73 -5.63 7.75
C GLY A 111 9.07 -6.38 6.45
N GLN A 112 8.06 -6.67 5.61
CA GLN A 112 8.26 -7.37 4.33
C GLN A 112 8.75 -6.44 3.23
N VAL A 113 8.47 -5.13 3.35
CA VAL A 113 8.94 -4.07 2.46
C VAL A 113 9.40 -2.89 3.31
N ASP A 114 10.33 -2.09 2.80
CA ASP A 114 10.79 -0.86 3.44
C ASP A 114 10.06 0.39 2.91
N LEU A 115 10.35 1.55 3.49
CA LEU A 115 9.74 2.81 3.08
C LEU A 115 10.12 3.22 1.65
N HIS A 116 11.34 2.89 1.19
CA HIS A 116 11.76 3.22 -0.17
C HIS A 116 10.93 2.46 -1.20
N PHE A 117 10.70 1.17 -0.96
CA PHE A 117 9.82 0.34 -1.77
C PHE A 117 8.38 0.90 -1.80
N VAL A 118 7.83 1.29 -0.65
CA VAL A 118 6.49 1.90 -0.56
C VAL A 118 6.41 3.15 -1.43
N MET A 119 7.39 4.05 -1.33
CA MET A 119 7.42 5.29 -2.10
C MET A 119 7.54 5.03 -3.60
N ASP A 120 8.43 4.13 -4.00
CA ASP A 120 8.63 3.75 -5.40
C ASP A 120 7.36 3.11 -6.00
N TYR A 121 6.69 2.24 -5.25
CA TYR A 121 5.45 1.60 -5.67
C TYR A 121 4.33 2.63 -5.89
N VAL A 122 4.17 3.58 -4.96
CA VAL A 122 3.10 4.60 -5.02
C VAL A 122 3.28 5.57 -6.19
N LEU A 123 4.51 5.82 -6.64
CA LEU A 123 4.78 6.70 -7.80
C LEU A 123 4.10 6.20 -9.09
N TYR A 124 3.98 4.89 -9.28
CA TYR A 124 3.42 4.29 -10.49
C TYR A 124 2.00 3.73 -10.30
N LEU A 125 1.55 3.57 -9.05
CA LEU A 125 0.29 2.91 -8.72
C LEU A 125 -0.92 3.44 -9.48
N LYS A 126 -1.02 4.77 -9.66
CA LYS A 126 -2.13 5.37 -10.43
C LYS A 126 -2.17 4.83 -11.85
N GLN A 127 -1.02 4.87 -12.54
CA GLN A 127 -0.92 4.44 -13.93
C GLN A 127 -1.17 2.94 -14.06
N ASP A 128 -0.63 2.14 -13.14
CA ASP A 128 -0.81 0.69 -13.12
C ASP A 128 -2.29 0.31 -12.95
N VAL A 129 -2.99 0.97 -12.03
CA VAL A 129 -4.44 0.75 -11.82
C VAL A 129 -5.24 1.20 -13.04
N GLU A 130 -4.93 2.36 -13.62
CA GLU A 130 -5.62 2.83 -14.84
C GLU A 130 -5.42 1.85 -16.02
N GLN A 131 -4.20 1.32 -16.19
CA GLN A 131 -3.89 0.33 -17.22
C GLN A 131 -4.64 -0.98 -16.96
N GLU A 132 -4.65 -1.47 -15.72
CA GLU A 132 -5.35 -2.70 -15.36
C GLU A 132 -6.86 -2.59 -15.58
N MET A 133 -7.46 -1.45 -15.19
CA MET A 133 -8.88 -1.19 -15.39
C MET A 133 -9.29 -1.30 -16.86
N GLN A 134 -8.43 -0.82 -17.76
CA GLN A 134 -8.65 -0.81 -19.21
C GLN A 134 -8.31 -2.15 -19.86
N ALA A 135 -7.39 -2.93 -19.28
CA ALA A 135 -6.95 -4.20 -19.82
C ALA A 135 -8.12 -5.20 -19.90
N LYS A 136 -8.32 -5.78 -21.08
CA LYS A 136 -9.13 -6.98 -21.27
C LYS A 136 -8.31 -8.18 -20.82
N ARG A 137 -8.94 -9.22 -20.28
CA ARG A 137 -8.20 -10.43 -19.93
C ARG A 137 -7.80 -11.10 -21.24
N ASP A 138 -6.51 -11.19 -21.52
CA ASP A 138 -6.04 -12.00 -22.65
C ASP A 138 -6.46 -13.44 -22.40
N ILE A 139 -7.32 -13.96 -23.28
CA ILE A 139 -7.84 -15.33 -23.22
C ILE A 139 -6.69 -16.36 -23.38
N ASP A 140 -5.55 -15.94 -23.93
CA ASP A 140 -4.40 -16.79 -24.27
C ASP A 140 -3.48 -17.15 -23.09
N LEU A 141 -3.73 -16.65 -21.88
CA LEU A 141 -3.03 -17.11 -20.66
C LEU A 141 -3.87 -18.14 -19.89
N GLN A 142 -4.40 -19.13 -20.60
CA GLN A 142 -4.69 -20.42 -19.97
C GLN A 142 -3.34 -21.04 -19.64
N TYR A 143 -3.06 -21.14 -18.34
CA TYR A 143 -1.95 -21.91 -17.80
C TYR A 143 -1.95 -23.29 -18.46
N GLU A 144 -0.89 -23.60 -19.23
CA GLU A 144 -0.54 -24.99 -19.52
C GLU A 144 -0.36 -25.69 -18.17
N ASP A 145 -1.12 -26.77 -17.97
CA ASP A 145 -1.07 -27.66 -16.80
C ASP A 145 0.32 -28.28 -16.58
#